data_AF-H0GYS1-F1
#
_entry.id   AF-H0GYS1-F1
#
_cell.length_a   1.000
_cell.length_b   1.000
_cell.length_c   1.000
_cell.angle_alpha   90.00
_cell.angle_beta   90.00
_cell.angle_gamma   90.00
#
_symmetry.space_group_name_H-M   'P 1'
#
loop_
_entity.id
_entity.type
_entity.pdbx_description
1 polymer ?
#
loop_
_entity_poly.entity_id
_entity_poly.type
_entity_poly.pdbx_seq_one_letter_code
_entity_poly.pdbx_strand_id
1 'polypeptide(L)'
;MSKDLNSSSRIKIIKPKDSYIKGNQEVDLTKYALENGNIISTKDRPIPSVPAIRGKIPSNEEVFHAKTGLPNHSFLREHFVHEGRLSKEQAIKILNMSTVAFEKEPNLLKLKAPITICGDIHGQYYDLLKLFEIGGDPANIDYLFLGDYVDRGAFSFECLIYLYALKLNHLGRFWMLRGNHECRHLTSYFTFKNEMLHKYDMEVYDACCRSFNTLPLAALMNGQYFCVHGGISPELKSVEDVNKVNRFREIPSRGLMCDLLWADPVEEYDDARDGSEFDPSEDDFVPNSLRGCSFAFTFKASCNFLKANGLLSIIRAHEAQDAGYRMYKNNKVTGFPSLITMFSAPNYLDTYHNKAAVLKYEENVMNIRQFHMSPHPYWLPDFMDVFTWSLPFVGEKVTNMLVSILNICSEEELDPESEVQAVGTGTKTDSDSTKAASAETAGKTSSAILEDESRRKALRNKILAIAKVSRMFSVLREESDKVEYLKTMNAGILPRGALSRGSEGLNETLSTFEKARKEDLINEKLPPSLSDVEQEKIKYYEKILKRAEGK
;
A
#
# COMPACT_ATOMS: atom_id res chain seq x y z
N MET A 1 -55.90 -5.13 -29.00
CA MET A 1 -55.66 -4.82 -27.57
C MET A 1 -54.33 -4.08 -27.46
N SER A 2 -54.36 -2.75 -27.44
CA SER A 2 -53.26 -1.92 -26.95
C SER A 2 -53.94 -0.74 -26.27
N LYS A 3 -54.08 -0.83 -24.94
CA LYS A 3 -54.71 0.21 -24.14
C LYS A 3 -53.67 1.24 -23.76
N ASP A 4 -54.05 2.49 -23.98
CA ASP A 4 -53.40 3.71 -23.53
C ASP A 4 -52.92 3.63 -22.08
N LEU A 5 -51.60 3.75 -21.90
CA LEU A 5 -50.99 4.01 -20.60
C LEU A 5 -50.91 5.51 -20.36
N ASN A 6 -51.99 5.96 -19.70
CA ASN A 6 -52.18 7.18 -18.92
C ASN A 6 -51.01 8.17 -18.77
N SER A 7 -51.32 9.37 -19.22
CA SER A 7 -50.63 10.65 -19.08
C SER A 7 -50.68 11.25 -17.65
N SER A 8 -49.89 10.75 -16.69
CA SER A 8 -49.80 11.45 -15.38
C SER A 8 -48.47 11.36 -14.63
N SER A 9 -47.34 11.39 -15.35
CA SER A 9 -46.02 11.56 -14.73
C SER A 9 -45.10 12.44 -15.57
N ARG A 10 -45.64 13.56 -16.09
CA ARG A 10 -44.77 14.64 -16.60
C ARG A 10 -44.03 15.24 -15.42
N ILE A 11 -42.71 15.02 -15.35
CA ILE A 11 -41.80 15.79 -14.49
C ILE A 11 -42.07 17.27 -14.77
N LYS A 12 -42.71 17.96 -13.81
CA LYS A 12 -42.84 19.42 -13.89
C LYS A 12 -41.45 19.97 -13.64
N ILE A 13 -40.78 20.45 -14.69
CA ILE A 13 -39.65 21.36 -14.57
C ILE A 13 -40.19 22.57 -13.82
N ILE A 14 -39.79 22.73 -12.56
CA ILE A 14 -40.02 23.96 -11.81
C ILE A 14 -39.14 25.01 -12.49
N LYS A 15 -39.73 25.87 -13.31
CA LYS A 15 -39.01 27.04 -13.82
C LYS A 15 -38.68 27.92 -12.61
N PRO A 16 -37.43 28.35 -12.42
CA PRO A 16 -37.09 29.26 -11.34
C PRO A 16 -37.95 30.52 -11.46
N LYS A 17 -38.41 31.07 -10.32
CA LYS A 17 -39.10 32.37 -10.32
C LYS A 17 -38.13 33.40 -10.93
N ASP A 18 -38.59 34.13 -11.96
CA ASP A 18 -37.82 35.12 -12.72
C ASP A 18 -37.20 36.26 -11.88
N SER A 19 -37.50 36.32 -10.58
CA SER A 19 -37.03 37.36 -9.67
C SER A 19 -35.60 37.16 -9.12
N TYR A 20 -34.91 36.05 -9.43
CA TYR A 20 -33.52 35.81 -8.97
C TYR A 20 -32.46 35.83 -10.08
N ILE A 21 -32.83 36.02 -11.35
CA ILE A 21 -31.87 36.04 -12.47
C ILE A 21 -31.63 37.51 -12.88
N LYS A 22 -30.89 38.25 -12.06
CA LYS A 22 -30.16 39.44 -12.55
C LYS A 22 -28.79 38.96 -13.04
N GLY A 23 -28.65 38.86 -14.35
CA GLY A 23 -27.37 38.58 -15.03
C GLY A 23 -27.33 37.20 -15.68
N ASN A 24 -27.93 37.07 -16.86
CA ASN A 24 -27.76 35.90 -17.72
C ASN A 24 -26.39 36.03 -18.43
N GLN A 25 -25.29 35.91 -17.69
CA GLN A 25 -24.00 35.58 -18.31
C GLN A 25 -24.02 34.06 -18.53
N GLU A 26 -24.02 33.64 -19.80
CA GLU A 26 -23.68 32.24 -20.12
C GLU A 26 -22.31 31.95 -19.52
N VAL A 27 -22.29 31.15 -18.44
CA VAL A 27 -21.06 30.73 -17.80
C VAL A 27 -20.39 29.73 -18.74
N ASP A 28 -19.26 30.12 -19.32
CA ASP A 28 -18.42 29.25 -20.12
C ASP A 28 -17.80 28.17 -19.22
N LEU A 29 -18.46 27.01 -19.12
CA LEU A 29 -18.01 25.86 -18.32
C LEU A 29 -16.68 25.27 -18.79
N THR A 30 -16.16 25.70 -19.95
CA THR A 30 -14.83 25.30 -20.41
C THR A 30 -13.70 26.06 -19.70
N LYS A 31 -14.05 27.07 -18.89
CA LYS A 31 -13.13 27.92 -18.15
C LYS A 31 -13.50 27.96 -16.68
N TYR A 32 -12.52 27.79 -15.82
CA TYR A 32 -12.66 27.92 -14.37
C TYR A 32 -11.74 29.03 -13.87
N ALA A 33 -12.31 30.00 -13.16
CA ALA A 33 -11.55 31.05 -12.51
C ALA A 33 -11.13 30.58 -11.10
N LEU A 34 -9.82 30.48 -10.89
CA LEU A 34 -9.22 30.19 -9.58
C LEU A 34 -9.37 31.41 -8.65
N GLU A 35 -9.24 31.18 -7.34
CA GLU A 35 -9.33 32.24 -6.32
C GLU A 35 -8.28 33.36 -6.49
N ASN A 36 -7.15 33.06 -7.15
CA ASN A 36 -6.11 34.02 -7.49
C ASN A 36 -6.41 34.83 -8.77
N GLY A 37 -7.58 34.66 -9.38
CA GLY A 37 -7.99 35.36 -10.60
C GLY A 37 -7.52 34.73 -11.92
N ASN A 38 -6.71 33.66 -11.87
CA ASN A 38 -6.27 32.97 -13.08
C ASN A 38 -7.40 32.12 -13.66
N ILE A 39 -7.56 32.17 -14.99
CA ILE A 39 -8.54 31.36 -15.71
C ILE A 39 -7.83 30.12 -16.27
N ILE A 40 -8.30 28.93 -15.90
CA ILE A 40 -7.80 27.66 -16.42
C ILE A 40 -8.87 26.98 -17.28
N SER A 41 -8.42 26.21 -18.28
CA SER A 41 -9.30 25.37 -19.08
C SER A 41 -9.75 24.16 -18.26
N THR A 42 -11.03 23.82 -18.29
CA THR A 42 -11.57 22.60 -17.65
C THR A 42 -11.41 21.36 -18.54
N LYS A 43 -10.94 21.54 -19.79
CA LYS A 43 -10.69 20.46 -20.74
C LYS A 43 -9.22 20.04 -20.78
N ASP A 44 -8.33 20.98 -20.48
CA ASP A 44 -6.89 20.74 -20.53
C ASP A 44 -6.37 20.24 -19.20
N ARG A 45 -5.23 19.54 -19.24
CA ARG A 45 -4.58 19.08 -18.02
C ARG A 45 -4.16 20.29 -17.17
N PRO A 46 -4.60 20.39 -15.91
CA PRO A 46 -4.33 21.57 -15.09
C PRO A 46 -2.85 21.75 -14.73
N ILE A 47 -2.07 20.67 -14.70
CA ILE A 47 -0.64 20.69 -14.40
C ILE A 47 0.13 20.07 -15.57
N PRO A 48 0.43 20.84 -16.64
CA PRO A 48 1.11 20.32 -17.83
C PRO A 48 2.59 20.03 -17.60
N SER A 49 3.20 20.57 -16.54
CA SER A 49 4.62 20.35 -16.19
C SER A 49 4.92 18.96 -15.66
N VAL A 50 3.92 18.25 -15.12
CA VAL A 50 4.09 16.85 -14.70
C VAL A 50 4.11 16.00 -15.96
N PRO A 51 5.11 15.13 -16.19
CA PRO A 51 5.12 14.23 -17.34
C PRO A 51 3.84 13.37 -17.40
N ALA A 52 3.41 13.02 -18.61
CA ALA A 52 2.32 12.06 -18.79
C ALA A 52 2.87 10.63 -18.78
N ILE A 53 2.09 9.69 -18.27
CA ILE A 53 2.43 8.26 -18.36
C ILE A 53 2.48 7.80 -19.82
N ARG A 54 3.31 6.80 -20.11
CA ARG A 54 3.35 6.18 -21.43
C ARG A 54 2.16 5.23 -21.61
N GLY A 55 1.09 5.74 -22.24
CA GLY A 55 -0.18 5.02 -22.40
C GLY A 55 -0.21 3.91 -23.47
N LYS A 56 0.83 3.77 -24.30
CA LYS A 56 0.89 2.76 -25.36
C LYS A 56 1.72 1.56 -24.93
N ILE A 57 1.15 0.36 -25.06
CA ILE A 57 1.88 -0.91 -24.91
C ILE A 57 2.92 -1.02 -26.03
N PRO A 58 4.20 -1.32 -25.70
CA PRO A 58 5.26 -1.39 -26.68
C PRO A 58 5.17 -2.64 -27.56
N SER A 59 5.76 -2.57 -28.74
CA SER A 59 5.87 -3.72 -29.65
C SER A 59 6.88 -4.75 -29.13
N ASN A 60 6.80 -5.99 -29.64
CA ASN A 60 7.73 -7.05 -29.25
C ASN A 60 9.16 -6.74 -29.71
N GLU A 61 9.31 -6.03 -30.82
CA GLU A 61 10.59 -5.62 -31.40
C GLU A 61 11.30 -4.56 -30.56
N GLU A 62 10.54 -3.74 -29.82
CA GLU A 62 11.10 -2.78 -28.86
C GLU A 62 11.54 -3.49 -27.57
N VAL A 63 10.72 -4.42 -27.07
CA VAL A 63 10.94 -5.12 -25.80
C VAL A 63 11.99 -6.21 -25.90
N PHE A 64 12.15 -6.87 -27.04
CA PHE A 64 13.10 -7.97 -27.23
C PHE A 64 14.07 -7.69 -28.38
N HIS A 65 15.35 -7.96 -28.15
CA HIS A 65 16.36 -7.87 -29.20
C HIS A 65 16.09 -8.90 -30.31
N ALA A 66 15.95 -8.43 -31.55
CA ALA A 66 15.61 -9.28 -32.69
C ALA A 66 16.58 -10.45 -32.94
N LYS A 67 17.87 -10.29 -32.57
CA LYS A 67 18.91 -11.32 -32.80
C LYS A 67 18.98 -12.37 -31.68
N THR A 68 18.89 -11.93 -30.43
CA THR A 68 19.12 -12.81 -29.26
C THR A 68 17.82 -13.30 -28.65
N GLY A 69 16.70 -12.63 -28.91
CA GLY A 69 15.42 -12.86 -28.24
C GLY A 69 15.39 -12.43 -26.78
N LEU A 70 16.49 -11.87 -26.25
CA LEU A 70 16.61 -11.40 -24.87
C LEU A 70 15.91 -10.05 -24.69
N PRO A 71 15.45 -9.72 -23.47
CA PRO A 71 14.78 -8.45 -23.21
C PRO A 71 15.75 -7.28 -23.39
N ASN A 72 15.30 -6.22 -24.06
CA ASN A 72 16.05 -4.99 -24.24
C ASN A 72 15.98 -4.16 -22.94
N HIS A 73 16.94 -4.41 -22.04
CA HIS A 73 16.96 -3.76 -20.73
C HIS A 73 17.07 -2.22 -20.82
N SER A 74 17.76 -1.68 -21.83
CA SER A 74 17.84 -0.22 -22.03
C SER A 74 16.48 0.39 -22.39
N PHE A 75 15.70 -0.26 -23.25
CA PHE A 75 14.34 0.17 -23.58
C PHE A 75 13.42 0.04 -22.35
N LEU A 76 13.47 -1.10 -21.66
CA LEU A 76 12.66 -1.34 -20.46
C LEU A 76 12.93 -0.27 -19.39
N ARG A 77 14.20 0.14 -19.21
CA ARG A 77 14.58 1.22 -18.31
C ARG A 77 13.83 2.51 -18.60
N GLU A 78 13.90 2.99 -19.85
CA GLU A 78 13.24 4.24 -20.24
C GLU A 78 11.71 4.12 -20.17
N HIS A 79 11.17 2.97 -20.57
CA HIS A 79 9.73 2.72 -20.60
C HIS A 79 9.12 2.76 -19.18
N PHE A 80 9.77 2.14 -18.20
CA PHE A 80 9.30 2.11 -16.82
C PHE A 80 9.50 3.43 -16.06
N VAL A 81 10.52 4.24 -16.40
CA VAL A 81 10.66 5.62 -15.87
C VAL A 81 9.43 6.49 -16.19
N HIS A 82 8.74 6.19 -17.29
CA HIS A 82 7.52 6.89 -17.70
C HIS A 82 6.25 6.08 -17.38
N GLU A 83 6.32 5.18 -16.38
CA GLU A 83 5.21 4.35 -15.89
C GLU A 83 4.54 3.52 -17.00
N GLY A 84 5.29 3.18 -18.05
CA GLY A 84 4.81 2.38 -19.16
C GLY A 84 4.58 0.93 -18.75
N ARG A 85 3.50 0.32 -19.24
CA ARG A 85 3.18 -1.10 -19.00
C ARG A 85 3.60 -1.96 -20.19
N LEU A 86 3.89 -3.23 -19.93
CA LEU A 86 4.12 -4.24 -20.96
C LEU A 86 2.80 -4.92 -21.32
N SER A 87 2.77 -5.67 -22.43
CA SER A 87 1.70 -6.65 -22.64
C SER A 87 1.86 -7.81 -21.64
N LYS A 88 0.76 -8.50 -21.33
CA LYS A 88 0.77 -9.70 -20.49
C LYS A 88 1.73 -10.76 -21.03
N GLU A 89 1.71 -10.98 -22.34
CA GLU A 89 2.53 -11.98 -23.03
C GLU A 89 4.02 -11.63 -22.93
N GLN A 90 4.36 -10.34 -23.04
CA GLN A 90 5.72 -9.84 -22.88
C GLN A 90 6.22 -10.08 -21.45
N ALA A 91 5.41 -9.74 -20.45
CA ALA A 91 5.71 -9.95 -19.04
C ALA A 91 5.95 -11.45 -18.73
N ILE A 92 5.00 -12.31 -19.11
CA ILE A 92 5.09 -13.76 -18.91
C ILE A 92 6.31 -14.35 -19.62
N LYS A 93 6.65 -13.88 -20.83
CA LYS A 93 7.83 -14.35 -21.54
C LYS A 93 9.12 -14.03 -20.77
N ILE A 94 9.27 -12.82 -20.23
CA ILE A 94 10.44 -12.45 -19.42
C ILE A 94 10.50 -13.32 -18.15
N LEU A 95 9.38 -13.46 -17.44
CA LEU A 95 9.30 -14.27 -16.21
C LEU A 95 9.68 -15.73 -16.47
N ASN A 96 9.18 -16.34 -17.55
CA ASN A 96 9.49 -17.72 -17.91
C ASN A 96 10.97 -17.89 -18.30
N MET A 97 11.53 -16.96 -19.08
CA MET A 97 12.96 -16.98 -19.43
C MET A 97 13.84 -16.91 -18.18
N SER A 98 13.51 -16.02 -17.25
CA SER A 98 14.25 -15.88 -15.99
C SER A 98 14.10 -17.11 -15.09
N THR A 99 12.90 -17.68 -14.99
CA THR A 99 12.65 -18.91 -14.23
C THR A 99 13.58 -20.02 -14.69
N VAL A 100 13.66 -20.28 -16.00
CA VAL A 100 14.56 -21.27 -16.58
C VAL A 100 16.04 -20.94 -16.34
N ALA A 101 16.40 -19.65 -16.31
CA ALA A 101 17.77 -19.24 -16.01
C ALA A 101 18.15 -19.53 -14.55
N PHE A 102 17.28 -19.21 -13.59
CA PHE A 102 17.52 -19.45 -12.16
C PHE A 102 17.45 -20.92 -11.77
N GLU A 103 16.62 -21.74 -12.43
CA GLU A 103 16.57 -23.20 -12.20
C GLU A 103 17.93 -23.88 -12.43
N LYS A 104 18.74 -23.34 -13.34
CA LYS A 104 20.08 -23.85 -13.66
C LYS A 104 21.14 -23.46 -12.64
N GLU A 105 20.86 -22.50 -11.77
CA GLU A 105 21.78 -22.06 -10.73
C GLU A 105 21.69 -22.96 -9.47
N PRO A 106 22.79 -23.20 -8.75
CA PRO A 106 22.76 -23.92 -7.49
C PRO A 106 22.10 -23.09 -6.37
N ASN A 107 21.75 -23.72 -5.25
CA ASN A 107 21.24 -22.97 -4.09
C ASN A 107 22.30 -22.03 -3.51
N LEU A 108 23.56 -22.51 -3.43
CA LEU A 108 24.73 -21.74 -3.02
C LEU A 108 25.55 -21.35 -4.25
N LEU A 109 25.49 -20.07 -4.64
CA LEU A 109 26.30 -19.52 -5.71
C LEU A 109 27.78 -19.43 -5.28
N LYS A 110 28.72 -19.59 -6.21
CA LYS A 110 30.16 -19.39 -5.95
C LYS A 110 30.65 -18.25 -6.83
N LEU A 111 30.93 -17.10 -6.21
CA LEU A 111 31.15 -15.82 -6.89
C LEU A 111 32.58 -15.33 -6.69
N LYS A 112 33.09 -14.53 -7.63
CA LYS A 112 34.43 -13.93 -7.58
C LYS A 112 34.33 -12.41 -7.51
N ALA A 113 35.39 -11.78 -7.02
CA ALA A 113 35.58 -10.34 -7.11
C ALA A 113 36.15 -9.94 -8.49
N PRO A 114 35.99 -8.67 -8.94
CA PRO A 114 35.28 -7.58 -8.28
C PRO A 114 33.75 -7.73 -8.37
N ILE A 115 33.01 -7.26 -7.37
CA ILE A 115 31.54 -7.37 -7.34
C ILE A 115 30.90 -6.24 -6.52
N THR A 116 29.70 -5.82 -6.92
CA THR A 116 28.84 -4.92 -6.15
C THR A 116 27.70 -5.71 -5.50
N ILE A 117 27.55 -5.58 -4.18
CA ILE A 117 26.52 -6.25 -3.38
C ILE A 117 25.46 -5.23 -2.97
N CYS A 118 24.20 -5.59 -3.18
CA CYS A 118 23.01 -4.77 -2.94
C CYS A 118 22.04 -5.47 -1.98
N GLY A 119 21.50 -4.74 -1.02
CA GLY A 119 20.45 -5.22 -0.12
C GLY A 119 19.05 -5.02 -0.70
N ASP A 120 18.09 -4.82 0.19
CA ASP A 120 16.65 -4.72 -0.12
C ASP A 120 16.34 -3.54 -1.05
N ILE A 121 15.34 -3.73 -1.93
CA ILE A 121 14.90 -2.74 -2.94
C ILE A 121 13.43 -2.34 -2.74
N HIS A 122 12.57 -3.26 -2.30
CA HIS A 122 11.16 -3.02 -1.94
C HIS A 122 10.37 -2.14 -2.93
N GLY A 123 10.44 -2.49 -4.23
CA GLY A 123 9.67 -1.79 -5.25
C GLY A 123 9.98 -0.31 -5.43
N GLN A 124 11.15 0.17 -4.98
CA GLN A 124 11.63 1.54 -5.19
C GLN A 124 12.39 1.65 -6.52
N TYR A 125 11.66 1.56 -7.64
CA TYR A 125 12.26 1.51 -9.00
C TYR A 125 13.16 2.70 -9.34
N TYR A 126 12.78 3.91 -8.93
CA TYR A 126 13.54 5.12 -9.22
C TYR A 126 14.87 5.15 -8.45
N ASP A 127 14.86 4.64 -7.21
CA ASP A 127 16.08 4.46 -6.42
C ASP A 127 16.95 3.32 -6.93
N LEU A 128 16.35 2.26 -7.48
CA LEU A 128 17.10 1.20 -8.16
C LEU A 128 17.89 1.76 -9.36
N LEU A 129 17.35 2.74 -10.09
CA LEU A 129 18.12 3.40 -11.15
C LEU A 129 19.29 4.20 -10.57
N LYS A 130 19.07 4.88 -9.44
CA LYS A 130 20.15 5.59 -8.75
C LYS A 130 21.23 4.63 -8.23
N LEU A 131 20.84 3.46 -7.75
CA LEU A 131 21.73 2.39 -7.33
C LEU A 131 22.69 1.99 -8.46
N PHE A 132 22.22 1.85 -9.70
CA PHE A 132 23.10 1.55 -10.84
C PHE A 132 24.02 2.72 -11.23
N GLU A 133 23.59 3.97 -11.06
CA GLU A 133 24.49 5.13 -11.25
C GLU A 133 25.66 5.13 -10.25
N ILE A 134 25.42 4.66 -9.03
CA ILE A 134 26.40 4.65 -7.92
C ILE A 134 27.26 3.38 -7.92
N GLY A 135 26.65 2.22 -8.15
CA GLY A 135 27.32 0.92 -8.18
C GLY A 135 28.16 0.71 -9.45
N GLY A 136 27.72 1.28 -10.58
CA GLY A 136 28.36 1.15 -11.89
C GLY A 136 27.47 0.43 -12.91
N ASP A 137 27.86 0.50 -14.18
CA ASP A 137 27.08 -0.13 -15.25
C ASP A 137 27.15 -1.67 -15.16
N PRO A 138 26.01 -2.38 -15.08
CA PRO A 138 25.95 -3.85 -15.10
C PRO A 138 26.60 -4.50 -16.33
N ALA A 139 26.82 -3.76 -17.42
CA ALA A 139 27.58 -4.25 -18.56
C ALA A 139 29.06 -4.52 -18.22
N ASN A 140 29.60 -3.80 -17.23
CA ASN A 140 31.02 -3.82 -16.89
C ASN A 140 31.30 -4.36 -15.48
N ILE A 141 30.33 -4.22 -14.57
CA ILE A 141 30.44 -4.56 -13.15
C ILE A 141 29.57 -5.76 -12.82
N ASP A 142 30.12 -6.69 -12.05
CA ASP A 142 29.39 -7.85 -11.55
C ASP A 142 28.52 -7.45 -10.35
N TYR A 143 27.33 -8.05 -10.24
CA TYR A 143 26.33 -7.67 -9.23
C TYR A 143 25.78 -8.88 -8.49
N LEU A 144 25.61 -8.74 -7.17
CA LEU A 144 24.86 -9.64 -6.32
C LEU A 144 23.77 -8.87 -5.57
N PHE A 145 22.51 -9.20 -5.81
CA PHE A 145 21.39 -8.69 -5.02
C PHE A 145 20.95 -9.73 -3.98
N LEU A 146 20.72 -9.29 -2.75
CA LEU A 146 20.48 -10.18 -1.60
C LEU A 146 19.00 -10.58 -1.41
N GLY A 147 18.04 -9.91 -2.04
CA GLY A 147 16.62 -10.26 -1.96
C GLY A 147 15.72 -9.02 -1.84
N ASP A 148 14.44 -9.25 -1.55
CA ASP A 148 13.42 -8.24 -1.26
C ASP A 148 13.29 -7.17 -2.35
N TYR A 149 12.93 -7.64 -3.53
CA TYR A 149 12.69 -6.84 -4.72
C TYR A 149 11.31 -6.18 -4.73
N VAL A 150 10.36 -6.81 -4.04
CA VAL A 150 8.93 -6.51 -4.12
C VAL A 150 8.33 -6.11 -2.76
N ASP A 151 7.05 -5.77 -2.81
CA ASP A 151 6.23 -5.23 -1.73
C ASP A 151 6.68 -3.85 -1.24
N ARG A 152 5.79 -3.23 -0.45
CA ARG A 152 5.96 -1.94 0.22
C ARG A 152 5.94 -0.75 -0.74
N GLY A 153 6.87 -0.67 -1.68
CA GLY A 153 6.87 0.31 -2.76
C GLY A 153 5.85 0.00 -3.87
N ALA A 154 5.50 1.01 -4.65
CA ALA A 154 4.47 0.93 -5.70
C ALA A 154 4.99 0.45 -7.07
N PHE A 155 6.30 0.19 -7.20
CA PHE A 155 6.96 -0.15 -8.47
C PHE A 155 7.70 -1.49 -8.41
N SER A 156 7.14 -2.46 -7.69
CA SER A 156 7.75 -3.78 -7.49
C SER A 156 7.86 -4.55 -8.80
N PHE A 157 6.86 -4.46 -9.68
CA PHE A 157 6.89 -5.12 -10.97
C PHE A 157 8.03 -4.61 -11.85
N GLU A 158 8.17 -3.29 -11.91
CA GLU A 158 9.20 -2.62 -12.70
C GLU A 158 10.59 -2.98 -12.19
N CYS A 159 10.80 -3.01 -10.86
CA CYS A 159 12.03 -3.54 -10.25
C CYS A 159 12.30 -4.97 -10.70
N LEU A 160 11.32 -5.87 -10.53
CA LEU A 160 11.48 -7.28 -10.80
C LEU A 160 11.80 -7.55 -12.27
N ILE A 161 11.02 -7.00 -13.20
CA ILE A 161 11.20 -7.21 -14.64
C ILE A 161 12.50 -6.58 -15.13
N TYR A 162 12.89 -5.41 -14.63
CA TYR A 162 14.14 -4.78 -15.02
C TYR A 162 15.35 -5.58 -14.53
N LEU A 163 15.35 -6.04 -13.28
CA LEU A 163 16.40 -6.91 -12.73
C LEU A 163 16.47 -8.25 -13.47
N TYR A 164 15.32 -8.83 -13.84
CA TYR A 164 15.26 -10.05 -14.64
C TYR A 164 15.80 -9.84 -16.06
N ALA A 165 15.52 -8.70 -16.68
CA ALA A 165 16.13 -8.35 -17.95
C ALA A 165 17.67 -8.25 -17.84
N LEU A 166 18.19 -7.60 -16.79
CA LEU A 166 19.64 -7.55 -16.53
C LEU A 166 20.23 -8.94 -16.29
N LYS A 167 19.57 -9.78 -15.47
CA LYS A 167 19.96 -11.17 -15.25
C LYS A 167 20.12 -11.94 -16.56
N LEU A 168 19.12 -11.84 -17.44
CA LEU A 168 19.10 -12.55 -18.72
C LEU A 168 20.18 -12.06 -19.71
N ASN A 169 20.52 -10.77 -19.67
CA ASN A 169 21.55 -10.19 -20.53
C ASN A 169 22.98 -10.39 -19.99
N HIS A 170 23.14 -10.63 -18.69
CA HIS A 170 24.43 -10.74 -18.00
C HIS A 170 24.56 -12.04 -17.20
N LEU A 171 24.22 -13.17 -17.83
CA LEU A 171 24.37 -14.49 -17.23
C LEU A 171 25.82 -14.74 -16.80
N GLY A 172 26.01 -15.19 -15.56
CA GLY A 172 27.34 -15.42 -14.98
C GLY A 172 28.08 -14.16 -14.52
N ARG A 173 27.41 -12.99 -14.52
CA ARG A 173 27.92 -11.71 -13.97
C ARG A 173 26.91 -10.97 -13.10
N PHE A 174 25.62 -11.29 -13.25
CA PHE A 174 24.53 -10.71 -12.49
C PHE A 174 23.76 -11.80 -11.73
N TRP A 175 23.72 -11.70 -10.40
CA TRP A 175 23.13 -12.69 -9.52
C TRP A 175 22.09 -12.06 -8.59
N MET A 176 21.06 -12.85 -8.30
CA MET A 176 19.91 -12.47 -7.48
C MET A 176 19.64 -13.61 -6.53
N LEU A 177 19.57 -13.31 -5.23
CA LEU A 177 19.15 -14.24 -4.20
C LEU A 177 17.66 -14.06 -3.89
N ARG A 178 17.08 -15.02 -3.18
CA ARG A 178 15.72 -14.92 -2.66
C ARG A 178 15.75 -14.15 -1.34
N GLY A 179 14.87 -13.16 -1.18
CA GLY A 179 14.52 -12.57 0.10
C GLY A 179 13.26 -13.20 0.69
N ASN A 180 12.83 -12.74 1.86
CA ASN A 180 11.61 -13.25 2.48
C ASN A 180 10.34 -12.77 1.75
N HIS A 181 10.39 -11.60 1.09
CA HIS A 181 9.27 -11.06 0.32
C HIS A 181 9.03 -11.78 -1.01
N GLU A 182 10.01 -12.54 -1.54
CA GLU A 182 9.81 -13.37 -2.73
C GLU A 182 9.05 -14.67 -2.41
N CYS A 183 7.85 -14.54 -1.85
CA CYS A 183 6.96 -15.65 -1.53
C CYS A 183 5.49 -15.22 -1.62
N ARG A 184 4.61 -16.17 -1.98
CA ARG A 184 3.18 -15.92 -2.10
C ARG A 184 2.57 -15.43 -0.79
N HIS A 185 3.07 -15.93 0.35
CA HIS A 185 2.56 -15.56 1.67
C HIS A 185 2.62 -14.04 1.88
N LEU A 186 3.82 -13.46 1.78
CA LEU A 186 4.04 -12.02 2.00
C LEU A 186 3.39 -11.18 0.91
N THR A 187 3.59 -11.53 -0.36
CA THR A 187 3.08 -10.71 -1.48
C THR A 187 1.56 -10.67 -1.54
N SER A 188 0.88 -11.65 -0.96
CA SER A 188 -0.58 -11.67 -0.85
C SER A 188 -1.14 -10.93 0.36
N TYR A 189 -0.30 -10.68 1.37
CA TYR A 189 -0.62 -9.91 2.56
C TYR A 189 -0.33 -8.41 2.35
N PHE A 190 0.80 -8.10 1.72
CA PHE A 190 1.20 -6.74 1.35
C PHE A 190 0.66 -6.35 -0.03
N THR A 191 1.40 -5.51 -0.75
CA THR A 191 0.90 -4.76 -1.91
C THR A 191 1.17 -5.43 -3.24
N PHE A 192 2.12 -6.37 -3.37
CA PHE A 192 2.54 -6.86 -4.69
C PHE A 192 1.45 -7.62 -5.43
N LYS A 193 0.62 -8.42 -4.73
CA LYS A 193 -0.54 -9.06 -5.37
C LYS A 193 -1.54 -8.02 -5.88
N ASN A 194 -1.82 -6.99 -5.10
CA ASN A 194 -2.73 -5.90 -5.52
C ASN A 194 -2.14 -5.10 -6.68
N GLU A 195 -0.82 -4.87 -6.68
CA GLU A 195 -0.10 -4.26 -7.80
C GLU A 195 -0.31 -5.06 -9.09
N MET A 196 -0.19 -6.38 -9.02
CA MET A 196 -0.38 -7.25 -10.19
C MET A 196 -1.82 -7.22 -10.68
N LEU A 197 -2.81 -7.24 -9.78
CA LEU A 197 -4.22 -7.16 -10.15
C LEU A 197 -4.61 -5.78 -10.70
N HIS A 198 -3.89 -4.72 -10.33
CA HIS A 198 -4.10 -3.38 -10.85
C HIS A 198 -3.40 -3.16 -12.22
N LYS A 199 -2.16 -3.62 -12.36
CA LYS A 199 -1.33 -3.39 -13.56
C LYS A 199 -1.54 -4.45 -14.64
N TYR A 200 -1.83 -5.69 -14.24
CA TYR A 200 -1.93 -6.89 -15.08
C TYR A 200 -3.10 -7.78 -14.63
N ASP A 201 -2.83 -9.03 -14.24
CA ASP A 201 -3.81 -9.98 -13.74
C ASP A 201 -3.18 -11.05 -12.82
N MET A 202 -4.02 -11.98 -12.36
CA MET A 202 -3.61 -13.08 -11.48
C MET A 202 -2.62 -14.05 -12.15
N GLU A 203 -2.66 -14.20 -13.48
CA GLU A 203 -1.75 -15.11 -14.19
C GLU A 203 -0.31 -14.58 -14.16
N VAL A 204 -0.14 -13.27 -14.33
CA VAL A 204 1.18 -12.62 -14.17
C VAL A 204 1.67 -12.75 -12.73
N TYR A 205 0.80 -12.53 -11.74
CA TYR A 205 1.16 -12.74 -10.32
C TYR A 205 1.63 -14.18 -10.05
N ASP A 206 0.89 -15.17 -10.55
CA ASP A 206 1.26 -16.58 -10.38
C ASP A 206 2.58 -16.92 -11.09
N ALA A 207 2.86 -16.28 -12.24
CA ALA A 207 4.15 -16.41 -12.91
C ALA A 207 5.30 -15.80 -12.09
N CYS A 208 5.10 -14.65 -11.44
CA CYS A 208 6.08 -14.07 -10.51
C CYS A 208 6.32 -15.02 -9.32
N CYS A 209 5.27 -15.54 -8.68
CA CYS A 209 5.45 -16.48 -7.57
C CYS A 209 6.18 -17.77 -7.98
N ARG A 210 5.96 -18.26 -9.22
CA ARG A 210 6.72 -19.39 -9.76
C ARG A 210 8.20 -19.04 -9.94
N SER A 211 8.52 -17.87 -10.48
CA SER A 211 9.92 -17.46 -10.66
C SER A 211 10.64 -17.28 -9.32
N PHE A 212 9.95 -16.75 -8.30
CA PHE A 212 10.50 -16.62 -6.94
C PHE A 212 10.97 -17.95 -6.35
N ASN A 213 10.26 -19.04 -6.60
CA ASN A 213 10.64 -20.38 -6.13
C ASN A 213 11.95 -20.91 -6.75
N THR A 214 12.47 -20.25 -7.79
CA THR A 214 13.68 -20.69 -8.49
C THR A 214 14.94 -19.90 -8.07
N LEU A 215 14.76 -18.76 -7.38
CA LEU A 215 15.85 -17.90 -6.93
C LEU A 215 16.80 -18.65 -5.96
N PRO A 216 18.13 -18.58 -6.18
CA PRO A 216 19.14 -19.08 -5.24
C PRO A 216 18.98 -18.53 -3.81
N LEU A 217 19.49 -19.25 -2.81
CA LEU A 217 19.27 -18.91 -1.40
C LEU A 217 20.46 -18.19 -0.75
N ALA A 218 21.68 -18.46 -1.23
CA ALA A 218 22.89 -17.85 -0.68
C ALA A 218 24.00 -17.77 -1.74
N ALA A 219 25.06 -17.03 -1.44
CA ALA A 219 26.28 -17.00 -2.22
C ALA A 219 27.51 -17.09 -1.32
N LEU A 220 28.56 -17.77 -1.81
CA LEU A 220 29.90 -17.73 -1.27
C LEU A 220 30.75 -16.83 -2.17
N MET A 221 31.01 -15.61 -1.72
CA MET A 221 31.75 -14.60 -2.47
C MET A 221 33.24 -14.66 -2.10
N ASN A 222 34.08 -14.76 -3.14
CA ASN A 222 35.54 -14.86 -3.08
C ASN A 222 36.08 -15.98 -2.15
N GLY A 223 35.25 -16.97 -1.80
CA GLY A 223 35.58 -17.98 -0.79
C GLY A 223 35.71 -17.43 0.64
N GLN A 224 35.35 -16.17 0.88
CA GLN A 224 35.60 -15.45 2.13
C GLN A 224 34.31 -14.96 2.81
N TYR A 225 33.27 -14.67 2.03
CA TYR A 225 32.05 -14.05 2.54
C TYR A 225 30.84 -14.94 2.26
N PHE A 226 30.09 -15.26 3.31
CA PHE A 226 28.78 -15.89 3.16
C PHE A 226 27.72 -14.80 3.00
N CYS A 227 27.11 -14.74 1.82
CA CYS A 227 26.09 -13.76 1.48
C CYS A 227 24.71 -14.42 1.50
N VAL A 228 23.77 -13.83 2.23
CA VAL A 228 22.44 -14.38 2.46
C VAL A 228 21.45 -13.23 2.72
N HIS A 229 20.15 -13.41 2.55
CA HIS A 229 19.18 -12.36 2.88
C HIS A 229 19.02 -12.15 4.39
N GLY A 230 18.56 -13.21 5.05
CA GLY A 230 18.34 -13.36 6.49
C GLY A 230 19.67 -13.47 7.23
N GLY A 231 19.96 -14.68 7.71
CA GLY A 231 21.18 -14.93 8.45
C GLY A 231 21.54 -16.41 8.50
N ILE A 232 22.12 -16.80 9.63
CA ILE A 232 22.54 -18.18 9.88
C ILE A 232 21.47 -18.93 10.69
N SER A 233 21.55 -20.27 10.65
CA SER A 233 20.56 -21.17 11.26
C SER A 233 21.22 -22.15 12.22
N PRO A 234 20.51 -22.64 13.26
CA PRO A 234 20.95 -23.81 14.02
C PRO A 234 21.21 -25.05 13.15
N GLU A 235 20.52 -25.18 12.01
CA GLU A 235 20.66 -26.28 11.04
C GLU A 235 21.80 -26.05 10.02
N LEU A 236 22.39 -24.85 9.98
CA LEU A 236 23.48 -24.49 9.07
C LEU A 236 24.84 -24.70 9.74
N LYS A 237 25.47 -25.86 9.52
CA LYS A 237 26.81 -26.15 10.06
C LYS A 237 27.91 -25.85 9.05
N SER A 238 27.69 -26.24 7.80
CA SER A 238 28.53 -25.91 6.65
C SER A 238 27.78 -25.05 5.64
N VAL A 239 28.48 -24.16 4.92
CA VAL A 239 27.89 -23.45 3.77
C VAL A 239 27.29 -24.41 2.75
N GLU A 240 27.85 -25.61 2.60
CA GLU A 240 27.34 -26.62 1.66
C GLU A 240 26.00 -27.24 2.11
N ASP A 241 25.57 -27.05 3.37
CA ASP A 241 24.23 -27.49 3.81
C ASP A 241 23.12 -26.76 3.04
N VAL A 242 23.38 -25.54 2.55
CA VAL A 242 22.45 -24.79 1.70
C VAL A 242 22.06 -25.60 0.45
N ASN A 243 23.00 -26.37 -0.13
CA ASN A 243 22.75 -27.19 -1.32
C ASN A 243 21.85 -28.42 -1.05
N LYS A 244 21.58 -28.75 0.22
CA LYS A 244 20.67 -29.85 0.59
C LYS A 244 19.19 -29.44 0.57
N VAL A 245 18.91 -28.14 0.53
CA VAL A 245 17.55 -27.60 0.57
C VAL A 245 16.85 -27.81 -0.78
N ASN A 246 15.62 -28.32 -0.80
CA ASN A 246 14.76 -28.17 -1.98
C ASN A 246 14.16 -26.75 -1.98
N ARG A 247 14.74 -25.84 -2.77
CA ARG A 247 14.31 -24.44 -2.84
C ARG A 247 13.08 -24.20 -3.72
N PHE A 248 12.73 -25.14 -4.60
CA PHE A 248 11.66 -25.04 -5.62
C PHE A 248 10.26 -25.18 -5.03
N ARG A 249 9.96 -24.36 -4.03
CA ARG A 249 8.72 -24.37 -3.25
C ARG A 249 8.55 -23.03 -2.53
N GLU A 250 7.36 -22.84 -1.98
CA GLU A 250 7.08 -21.77 -1.03
C GLU A 250 8.00 -21.87 0.20
N ILE A 251 8.33 -20.73 0.80
CA ILE A 251 9.15 -20.68 2.03
C ILE A 251 8.38 -21.40 3.15
N PRO A 252 8.96 -22.46 3.78
CA PRO A 252 8.31 -23.12 4.91
C PRO A 252 8.33 -22.21 6.14
N SER A 253 7.41 -22.41 7.09
CA SER A 253 7.36 -21.63 8.33
C SER A 253 8.51 -21.89 9.31
N ARG A 254 9.34 -22.92 9.06
CA ARG A 254 10.47 -23.33 9.90
C ARG A 254 11.53 -24.12 9.11
N GLY A 255 12.69 -24.30 9.73
CA GLY A 255 13.83 -25.05 9.21
C GLY A 255 14.77 -24.18 8.38
N LEU A 256 15.88 -24.76 7.90
CA LEU A 256 16.98 -24.02 7.29
C LEU A 256 16.57 -22.99 6.23
N MET A 257 15.63 -23.31 5.33
CA MET A 257 15.18 -22.37 4.29
C MET A 257 14.45 -21.15 4.86
N CYS A 258 13.67 -21.31 5.94
CA CYS A 258 13.05 -20.20 6.65
C CYS A 258 14.14 -19.31 7.26
N ASP A 259 15.10 -19.94 7.94
CA ASP A 259 16.12 -19.23 8.69
C ASP A 259 17.10 -18.44 7.83
N LEU A 260 17.49 -18.97 6.68
CA LEU A 260 18.30 -18.22 5.71
C LEU A 260 17.60 -16.94 5.24
N LEU A 261 16.27 -16.85 5.32
CA LEU A 261 15.50 -15.72 4.81
C LEU A 261 14.96 -14.81 5.92
N TRP A 262 14.87 -15.28 7.16
CA TRP A 262 14.19 -14.58 8.26
C TRP A 262 15.02 -14.38 9.52
N ALA A 263 16.20 -15.00 9.64
CA ALA A 263 17.02 -14.84 10.83
C ALA A 263 17.63 -13.43 10.90
N ASP A 264 17.74 -12.90 12.12
CA ASP A 264 18.33 -11.58 12.41
C ASP A 264 19.44 -11.72 13.46
N PRO A 265 20.43 -10.81 13.51
CA PRO A 265 21.26 -10.67 14.69
C PRO A 265 20.43 -10.23 15.91
N VAL A 266 20.81 -10.65 17.12
CA VAL A 266 20.23 -10.11 18.36
C VAL A 266 20.50 -8.60 18.50
N GLU A 267 19.66 -7.86 19.24
CA GLU A 267 19.85 -6.41 19.41
C GLU A 267 21.18 -6.09 20.10
N GLU A 268 21.55 -6.89 21.11
CA GLU A 268 22.78 -6.78 21.91
C GLU A 268 24.02 -7.42 21.23
N TYR A 269 23.99 -7.64 19.91
CA TYR A 269 25.05 -8.36 19.19
C TYR A 269 26.45 -7.77 19.44
N ASP A 270 26.55 -6.43 19.52
CA ASP A 270 27.81 -5.73 19.72
C ASP A 270 28.26 -5.66 21.19
N ASP A 271 27.34 -5.90 22.14
CA ASP A 271 27.59 -5.89 23.58
C ASP A 271 28.15 -7.23 24.10
N ALA A 272 28.07 -8.28 23.28
CA ALA A 272 28.58 -9.60 23.58
C ALA A 272 30.03 -9.55 24.07
N ARG A 273 30.39 -10.33 25.09
CA ARG A 273 31.74 -10.28 25.66
C ARG A 273 32.79 -10.79 24.67
N ASP A 274 33.98 -10.27 24.87
CA ASP A 274 35.13 -10.42 24.00
C ASP A 274 35.90 -11.71 24.39
N GLY A 275 35.88 -12.77 23.57
CA GLY A 275 36.43 -14.13 23.92
C GLY A 275 37.82 -14.15 24.58
N SER A 276 38.11 -14.99 25.58
CA SER A 276 38.11 -16.48 25.66
C SER A 276 37.05 -17.12 26.56
N GLU A 277 36.08 -16.35 27.02
CA GLU A 277 35.00 -16.76 27.92
C GLU A 277 33.66 -16.37 27.30
N PHE A 278 33.33 -16.91 26.12
CA PHE A 278 31.90 -16.99 25.81
C PHE A 278 31.29 -17.78 26.95
N ASP A 279 30.31 -17.20 27.64
CA ASP A 279 29.64 -17.94 28.68
C ASP A 279 29.09 -19.23 28.04
N PRO A 280 29.45 -20.43 28.54
CA PRO A 280 28.89 -21.66 28.03
C PRO A 280 27.36 -21.67 28.09
N SER A 281 26.76 -20.86 28.97
CA SER A 281 25.32 -20.65 29.08
C SER A 281 24.73 -19.64 28.09
N GLU A 282 25.55 -18.87 27.38
CA GLU A 282 25.05 -17.97 26.32
C GLU A 282 24.64 -18.79 25.10
N ASP A 283 23.38 -18.69 24.71
CA ASP A 283 22.84 -19.40 23.57
C ASP A 283 23.42 -18.88 22.24
N ASP A 284 23.68 -19.79 21.30
CA ASP A 284 24.06 -19.40 19.93
C ASP A 284 22.85 -18.77 19.19
N PHE A 285 21.64 -19.27 19.47
CA PHE A 285 20.42 -18.90 18.79
C PHE A 285 19.28 -18.79 19.79
N VAL A 286 18.49 -17.72 19.70
CA VAL A 286 17.27 -17.52 20.48
C VAL A 286 16.07 -17.36 19.55
N PRO A 287 14.83 -17.64 19.97
CA PRO A 287 13.66 -17.41 19.12
C PRO A 287 13.54 -15.94 18.69
N ASN A 288 13.29 -15.68 17.41
CA ASN A 288 13.15 -14.31 16.91
C ASN A 288 11.73 -13.77 17.19
N SER A 289 11.58 -13.05 18.30
CA SER A 289 10.32 -12.44 18.72
C SER A 289 9.89 -11.27 17.82
N LEU A 290 10.84 -10.58 17.17
CA LEU A 290 10.57 -9.46 16.27
C LEU A 290 9.91 -9.94 14.98
N ARG A 291 10.36 -11.08 14.43
CA ARG A 291 9.78 -11.69 13.22
C ARG A 291 8.64 -12.65 13.50
N GLY A 292 8.56 -13.24 14.69
CA GLY A 292 7.56 -14.25 15.04
C GLY A 292 7.79 -15.61 14.38
N CYS A 293 8.93 -15.80 13.71
CA CYS A 293 9.41 -17.05 13.15
C CYS A 293 10.95 -17.03 13.11
N SER A 294 11.58 -18.18 12.84
CA SER A 294 13.05 -18.29 12.80
C SER A 294 13.73 -17.92 14.15
N PHE A 295 15.02 -17.56 14.08
CA PHE A 295 15.92 -17.34 15.20
C PHE A 295 16.61 -15.99 15.09
N ALA A 296 16.92 -15.40 16.24
CA ALA A 296 17.92 -14.36 16.35
C ALA A 296 19.26 -15.01 16.73
N PHE A 297 20.31 -14.72 15.97
CA PHE A 297 21.63 -15.32 16.15
C PHE A 297 22.60 -14.37 16.87
N THR A 298 23.42 -14.92 17.75
CA THR A 298 24.35 -14.13 18.57
C THR A 298 25.70 -13.94 17.89
N PHE A 299 26.52 -13.00 18.39
CA PHE A 299 27.90 -12.82 17.94
C PHE A 299 28.73 -14.11 18.07
N LYS A 300 28.46 -14.90 19.12
CA LYS A 300 29.06 -16.23 19.34
C LYS A 300 28.74 -17.19 18.19
N ALA A 301 27.47 -17.28 17.78
CA ALA A 301 27.05 -18.12 16.66
C ALA A 301 27.74 -17.71 15.34
N SER A 302 27.79 -16.41 15.04
CA SER A 302 28.52 -15.91 13.87
C SER A 302 29.99 -16.30 13.91
N CYS A 303 30.68 -16.09 15.04
CA CYS A 303 32.08 -16.44 15.19
C CYS A 303 32.33 -17.96 15.01
N ASN A 304 31.47 -18.79 15.60
CA ASN A 304 31.54 -20.25 15.48
C ASN A 304 31.34 -20.70 14.02
N PHE A 305 30.33 -20.17 13.33
CA PHE A 305 30.05 -20.47 11.93
C PHE A 305 31.20 -20.04 11.01
N LEU A 306 31.69 -18.81 11.17
CA LEU A 306 32.80 -18.28 10.38
C LEU A 306 34.07 -19.12 10.56
N LYS A 307 34.42 -19.47 11.80
CA LYS A 307 35.58 -20.31 12.12
C LYS A 307 35.44 -21.71 11.51
N ALA A 308 34.28 -22.34 11.65
CA ALA A 308 34.03 -23.69 11.15
C ALA A 308 34.10 -23.78 9.61
N ASN A 309 33.78 -22.68 8.92
CA ASN A 309 33.75 -22.63 7.46
C ASN A 309 34.95 -21.90 6.83
N GLY A 310 35.89 -21.41 7.63
CA GLY A 310 37.06 -20.67 7.14
C GLY A 310 36.71 -19.33 6.47
N LEU A 311 35.66 -18.67 6.95
CA LEU A 311 35.12 -17.43 6.37
C LEU A 311 35.55 -16.21 7.18
N LEU A 312 35.48 -15.04 6.52
CA LEU A 312 35.84 -13.76 7.10
C LEU A 312 34.63 -13.02 7.69
N SER A 313 33.50 -13.03 7.00
CA SER A 313 32.29 -12.31 7.42
C SER A 313 31.01 -12.88 6.79
N ILE A 314 29.88 -12.58 7.42
CA ILE A 314 28.53 -12.77 6.86
C ILE A 314 28.07 -11.43 6.29
N ILE A 315 27.59 -11.40 5.05
CA ILE A 315 27.00 -10.20 4.43
C ILE A 315 25.51 -10.46 4.20
N ARG A 316 24.66 -9.61 4.76
CA ARG A 316 23.21 -9.80 4.73
C ARG A 316 22.40 -8.53 4.52
N ALA A 317 21.07 -8.62 4.44
CA ALA A 317 20.17 -7.49 4.18
C ALA A 317 18.99 -7.40 5.18
N HIS A 318 17.72 -7.36 4.77
CA HIS A 318 16.47 -7.56 5.56
C HIS A 318 16.11 -6.57 6.68
N GLU A 319 17.09 -5.89 7.28
CA GLU A 319 16.87 -4.92 8.35
C GLU A 319 17.25 -3.52 7.88
N ALA A 320 16.27 -2.61 7.85
CA ALA A 320 16.49 -1.21 7.51
C ALA A 320 17.57 -0.57 8.40
N GLN A 321 18.49 0.17 7.78
CA GLN A 321 19.58 0.87 8.46
C GLN A 321 19.54 2.36 8.11
N ASP A 322 19.68 3.25 9.09
CA ASP A 322 19.67 4.69 8.87
C ASP A 322 20.77 5.15 7.90
N ALA A 323 21.96 4.54 8.02
CA ALA A 323 23.07 4.77 7.10
C ALA A 323 23.02 3.93 5.81
N GLY A 324 22.01 3.08 5.62
CA GLY A 324 21.96 2.10 4.53
C GLY A 324 22.90 0.91 4.69
N TYR A 325 23.65 0.85 5.79
CA TYR A 325 24.46 -0.31 6.16
C TYR A 325 24.73 -0.32 7.68
N ARG A 326 25.13 -1.47 8.20
CA ARG A 326 25.70 -1.62 9.55
C ARG A 326 26.85 -2.62 9.52
N MET A 327 28.01 -2.20 10.02
CA MET A 327 29.11 -3.10 10.33
C MET A 327 29.01 -3.47 11.80
N TYR A 328 28.87 -4.76 12.09
CA TYR A 328 28.79 -5.26 13.45
C TYR A 328 30.19 -5.55 13.99
N LYS A 329 30.22 -5.94 15.27
CA LYS A 329 31.42 -6.29 16.02
C LYS A 329 32.43 -7.12 15.22
N ASN A 330 33.68 -6.69 15.31
CA ASN A 330 34.81 -7.35 14.66
C ASN A 330 35.07 -8.72 15.30
N ASN A 331 35.33 -9.71 14.45
CA ASN A 331 35.91 -10.96 14.89
C ASN A 331 37.37 -10.68 15.31
N LYS A 332 37.71 -11.01 16.55
CA LYS A 332 39.05 -10.76 17.12
C LYS A 332 40.18 -11.41 16.33
N VAL A 333 39.96 -12.62 15.79
CA VAL A 333 41.00 -13.38 15.11
C VAL A 333 41.38 -12.72 13.79
N THR A 334 40.38 -12.21 13.06
CA THR A 334 40.58 -11.62 11.74
C THR A 334 40.69 -10.10 11.78
N GLY A 335 40.27 -9.46 12.87
CA GLY A 335 40.16 -8.00 12.99
C GLY A 335 39.07 -7.39 12.10
N PHE A 336 38.21 -8.21 11.49
CA PHE A 336 37.25 -7.82 10.47
C PHE A 336 35.81 -7.95 11.00
N PRO A 337 34.86 -7.08 10.60
CA PRO A 337 33.44 -7.19 10.98
C PRO A 337 32.92 -8.61 10.77
N SER A 338 32.37 -9.23 11.83
CA SER A 338 31.83 -10.59 11.75
C SER A 338 30.55 -10.67 10.92
N LEU A 339 29.80 -9.57 10.88
CA LEU A 339 28.54 -9.41 10.17
C LEU A 339 28.46 -8.02 9.55
N ILE A 340 27.87 -7.93 8.36
CA ILE A 340 27.57 -6.68 7.66
C ILE A 340 26.13 -6.74 7.18
N THR A 341 25.29 -5.78 7.57
CA THR A 341 23.96 -5.57 7.00
C THR A 341 24.03 -4.49 5.93
N MET A 342 23.46 -4.76 4.76
CA MET A 342 23.32 -3.83 3.64
C MET A 342 21.85 -3.55 3.38
N PHE A 343 21.48 -2.29 3.19
CA PHE A 343 20.11 -1.88 2.91
C PHE A 343 20.10 -0.85 1.76
N SER A 344 19.40 -1.17 0.68
CA SER A 344 19.52 -0.45 -0.59
C SER A 344 18.27 0.35 -0.98
N ALA A 345 17.31 0.50 -0.05
CA ALA A 345 16.09 1.30 -0.20
C ALA A 345 16.19 2.62 0.62
N PRO A 346 16.52 3.77 0.00
CA PRO A 346 16.63 5.03 0.72
C PRO A 346 15.26 5.63 1.02
N ASN A 347 15.13 6.42 2.09
CA ASN A 347 13.85 6.97 2.54
C ASN A 347 12.73 5.92 2.54
N TYR A 348 13.01 4.75 3.12
CA TYR A 348 12.11 3.61 3.08
C TYR A 348 10.71 3.98 3.57
N LEU A 349 9.69 3.49 2.85
CA LEU A 349 8.27 3.82 3.05
C LEU A 349 7.95 5.32 3.04
N ASP A 350 8.75 6.12 2.34
CA ASP A 350 8.66 7.58 2.29
C ASP A 350 8.75 8.31 3.64
N THR A 351 9.13 7.60 4.72
CA THR A 351 8.99 8.07 6.11
C THR A 351 10.23 7.84 6.97
N TYR A 352 11.04 6.83 6.67
CA TYR A 352 12.22 6.51 7.48
C TYR A 352 13.35 7.54 7.35
N HIS A 353 13.42 8.26 6.22
CA HIS A 353 14.48 9.23 5.90
C HIS A 353 15.92 8.68 5.98
N ASN A 354 16.09 7.36 5.94
CA ASN A 354 17.38 6.71 5.89
C ASN A 354 18.10 6.95 4.55
N LYS A 355 19.42 6.78 4.56
CA LYS A 355 20.22 6.54 3.35
C LYS A 355 20.10 5.09 2.92
N ALA A 356 20.45 4.83 1.67
CA ALA A 356 20.76 3.50 1.17
C ALA A 356 22.26 3.34 0.94
N ALA A 357 22.73 2.10 0.84
CA ALA A 357 24.11 1.82 0.44
C ALA A 357 24.24 0.57 -0.43
N VAL A 358 25.35 0.51 -1.18
CA VAL A 358 25.87 -0.68 -1.84
C VAL A 358 27.30 -0.94 -1.40
N LEU A 359 27.71 -2.21 -1.37
CA LEU A 359 29.07 -2.62 -1.03
C LEU A 359 29.80 -2.98 -2.33
N LYS A 360 30.85 -2.23 -2.65
CA LYS A 360 31.75 -2.51 -3.78
C LYS A 360 32.99 -3.21 -3.26
N TYR A 361 33.25 -4.43 -3.73
CA TYR A 361 34.45 -5.18 -3.41
C TYR A 361 35.34 -5.28 -4.64
N GLU A 362 36.51 -4.65 -4.59
CA GLU A 362 37.49 -4.59 -5.67
C GLU A 362 38.89 -4.46 -5.07
N GLU A 363 39.90 -5.11 -5.66
CA GLU A 363 41.30 -5.03 -5.20
C GLU A 363 41.51 -5.36 -3.70
N ASN A 364 40.73 -6.31 -3.17
CA ASN A 364 40.68 -6.67 -1.73
C ASN A 364 40.21 -5.55 -0.80
N VAL A 365 39.61 -4.48 -1.33
CA VAL A 365 39.06 -3.36 -0.57
C VAL A 365 37.53 -3.41 -0.62
N MET A 366 36.88 -3.35 0.54
CA MET A 366 35.44 -3.10 0.65
C MET A 366 35.17 -1.61 0.77
N ASN A 367 34.42 -1.08 -0.19
CA ASN A 367 34.00 0.31 -0.23
C ASN A 367 32.47 0.39 -0.18
N ILE A 368 31.95 1.06 0.84
CA ILE A 368 30.52 1.29 0.97
C ILE A 368 30.16 2.62 0.32
N ARG A 369 29.28 2.58 -0.68
CA ARG A 369 28.78 3.76 -1.38
C ARG A 369 27.35 4.01 -0.95
N GLN A 370 27.15 5.10 -0.22
CA GLN A 370 25.83 5.55 0.21
C GLN A 370 25.16 6.44 -0.84
N PHE A 371 23.83 6.45 -0.87
CA PHE A 371 23.03 7.34 -1.70
C PHE A 371 21.69 7.69 -1.03
N HIS A 372 21.10 8.78 -1.51
CA HIS A 372 19.81 9.31 -1.05
C HIS A 372 18.68 8.95 -2.02
N MET A 373 17.44 9.13 -1.57
CA MET A 373 16.26 8.86 -2.38
C MET A 373 16.18 9.75 -3.63
N SER A 374 15.49 9.22 -4.63
CA SER A 374 15.11 9.88 -5.87
C SER A 374 13.60 10.11 -5.88
N PRO A 375 13.12 11.23 -6.44
CA PRO A 375 11.68 11.43 -6.61
C PRO A 375 11.05 10.32 -7.44
N HIS A 376 9.84 9.91 -7.07
CA HIS A 376 9.02 8.97 -7.83
C HIS A 376 7.58 9.48 -7.97
N PRO A 377 6.81 8.97 -8.96
CA PRO A 377 5.38 9.26 -9.07
C PRO A 377 4.60 8.80 -7.83
N TYR A 378 3.54 9.53 -7.54
CA TYR A 378 2.67 9.27 -6.41
C TYR A 378 1.59 8.25 -6.79
N TRP A 379 1.39 7.26 -5.93
CA TRP A 379 0.28 6.32 -5.99
C TRP A 379 -0.54 6.42 -4.69
N LEU A 380 -1.87 6.39 -4.82
CA LEU A 380 -2.73 6.20 -3.66
C LEU A 380 -2.52 4.80 -3.06
N PRO A 381 -2.72 4.61 -1.75
CA PRO A 381 -2.63 3.30 -1.11
C PRO A 381 -3.47 2.25 -1.84
N ASP A 382 -2.95 1.02 -1.92
CA ASP A 382 -3.55 -0.11 -2.64
C ASP A 382 -3.92 0.18 -4.12
N PHE A 383 -3.23 1.12 -4.76
CA PHE A 383 -3.44 1.50 -6.17
C PHE A 383 -4.89 1.94 -6.45
N MET A 384 -5.52 2.54 -5.45
CA MET A 384 -6.90 3.02 -5.52
C MET A 384 -7.06 4.15 -6.54
N ASP A 385 -8.13 4.10 -7.34
CA ASP A 385 -8.46 5.21 -8.22
C ASP A 385 -9.11 6.37 -7.44
N VAL A 386 -8.99 7.58 -8.00
CA VAL A 386 -9.45 8.81 -7.34
C VAL A 386 -10.96 8.85 -7.11
N PHE A 387 -11.77 8.09 -7.86
CA PHE A 387 -13.21 8.02 -7.62
C PHE A 387 -13.49 7.14 -6.41
N THR A 388 -12.93 5.93 -6.36
CA THR A 388 -13.05 5.05 -5.20
C THR A 388 -12.59 5.74 -3.91
N TRP A 389 -11.52 6.52 -3.99
CA TRP A 389 -11.00 7.27 -2.84
C TRP A 389 -11.92 8.43 -2.42
N SER A 390 -12.40 9.23 -3.36
CA SER A 390 -13.12 10.47 -3.05
C SER A 390 -14.64 10.32 -2.90
N LEU A 391 -15.25 9.30 -3.51
CA LEU A 391 -16.71 9.15 -3.54
C LEU A 391 -17.34 9.03 -2.15
N PRO A 392 -16.75 8.31 -1.17
CA PRO A 392 -17.28 8.26 0.19
C PRO A 392 -17.30 9.65 0.86
N PHE A 393 -16.25 10.45 0.63
CA PHE A 393 -16.17 11.81 1.13
C PHE A 393 -17.19 12.74 0.46
N VAL A 394 -17.34 12.66 -0.87
CA VAL A 394 -18.37 13.41 -1.61
C VAL A 394 -19.76 13.06 -1.08
N GLY A 395 -20.04 11.78 -0.88
CA GLY A 395 -21.29 11.29 -0.28
C GLY A 395 -21.54 11.88 1.10
N GLU A 396 -20.54 11.83 2.00
CA GLU A 396 -20.60 12.42 3.33
C GLU A 396 -20.91 13.93 3.27
N LYS A 397 -20.17 14.69 2.45
CA LYS A 397 -20.31 16.15 2.41
C LYS A 397 -21.60 16.63 1.77
N VAL A 398 -22.02 16.04 0.64
CA VAL A 398 -23.31 16.36 0.02
C VAL A 398 -24.43 16.06 1.00
N THR A 399 -24.34 14.94 1.70
CA THR A 399 -25.37 14.58 2.66
C THR A 399 -25.40 15.52 3.86
N ASN A 400 -24.25 15.86 4.44
CA ASN A 400 -24.17 16.84 5.52
C ASN A 400 -24.76 18.20 5.09
N MET A 401 -24.46 18.66 3.87
CA MET A 401 -25.05 19.86 3.30
C MET A 401 -26.58 19.76 3.24
N LEU A 402 -27.12 18.64 2.73
CA LEU A 402 -28.56 18.43 2.65
C LEU A 402 -29.22 18.40 4.03
N VAL A 403 -28.60 17.75 5.02
CA VAL A 403 -29.08 17.73 6.40
C VAL A 403 -29.08 19.13 7.00
N SER A 404 -28.00 19.91 6.81
CA SER A 404 -27.94 21.30 7.27
C SER A 404 -29.02 22.16 6.63
N ILE A 405 -29.32 21.97 5.34
CA ILE A 405 -30.43 22.67 4.66
C ILE A 405 -31.79 22.27 5.25
N LEU A 406 -31.99 20.98 5.54
CA LEU A 406 -33.25 20.48 6.11
C LEU A 406 -33.46 20.94 7.56
N ASN A 407 -32.38 21.12 8.33
CA ASN A 407 -32.42 21.62 9.69
C ASN A 407 -32.65 23.14 9.80
N ILE A 408 -32.78 23.86 8.66
CA ILE A 408 -33.20 25.27 8.65
C ILE A 408 -34.67 25.42 9.05
N CYS A 409 -35.49 24.39 8.88
CA CYS A 409 -36.88 24.40 9.34
C CYS A 409 -36.93 24.25 10.86
N SER A 410 -37.60 25.16 11.57
CA SER A 410 -37.74 25.10 13.04
C SER A 410 -38.70 23.99 13.47
N GLU A 411 -38.58 23.50 14.72
CA GLU A 411 -39.55 22.56 15.31
C GLU A 411 -40.98 23.12 15.27
N GLU A 412 -41.14 24.45 15.34
CA GLU A 412 -42.42 25.17 15.27
C GLU A 412 -43.09 25.09 13.88
N GLU A 413 -42.31 24.97 12.79
CA GLU A 413 -42.80 24.72 11.42
C GLU A 413 -43.09 23.23 11.13
N LEU A 414 -42.68 22.35 12.06
CA LEU A 414 -42.82 20.90 12.00
C LEU A 414 -43.90 20.36 12.95
N ASP A 415 -44.39 21.19 13.89
CA ASP A 415 -45.46 20.85 14.83
C ASP A 415 -46.84 20.90 14.14
N PRO A 416 -47.60 19.78 14.08
CA PRO A 416 -48.95 19.79 13.54
C PRO A 416 -49.98 20.53 14.41
N GLU A 417 -49.65 20.88 15.66
CA GLU A 417 -50.57 21.55 16.60
C GLU A 417 -50.40 23.08 16.67
N SER A 418 -49.39 23.66 16.01
CA SER A 418 -49.08 25.10 16.11
C SER A 418 -50.04 26.04 15.36
N GLU A 419 -51.14 25.53 14.77
CA GLU A 419 -52.22 26.33 14.15
C GLU A 419 -53.55 26.34 14.94
N VAL A 420 -53.53 26.40 16.29
CA VAL A 420 -54.77 26.66 17.06
C VAL A 420 -54.56 27.72 18.15
N GLN A 421 -54.39 28.97 17.76
CA GLN A 421 -54.78 30.10 18.61
C GLN A 421 -55.64 31.11 17.83
N ALA A 422 -56.95 30.88 17.90
CA ALA A 422 -57.95 31.87 17.53
C ALA A 422 -57.98 33.00 18.58
N VAL A 423 -57.83 34.23 18.11
CA VAL A 423 -57.98 35.46 18.88
C VAL A 423 -59.45 35.72 19.20
N GLY A 424 -59.76 35.93 20.49
CA GLY A 424 -60.76 36.95 20.90
C GLY A 424 -62.14 36.50 21.40
N THR A 425 -62.20 36.05 22.67
CA THR A 425 -63.11 36.47 23.78
C THR A 425 -64.52 37.04 23.50
N GLY A 426 -65.54 36.49 24.19
CA GLY A 426 -66.75 37.26 24.57
C GLY A 426 -67.99 36.50 25.07
N THR A 427 -68.08 36.31 26.39
CA THR A 427 -69.30 36.34 27.27
C THR A 427 -70.49 35.34 27.14
N LYS A 428 -70.75 34.70 28.32
CA LYS A 428 -71.92 34.01 28.92
C LYS A 428 -73.33 34.32 28.34
N THR A 429 -74.23 33.30 28.23
CA THR A 429 -75.27 32.86 29.23
C THR A 429 -76.30 31.88 28.61
N ASP A 430 -76.62 30.83 29.37
CA ASP A 430 -77.86 30.02 29.53
C ASP A 430 -78.90 29.70 28.43
N SER A 431 -79.42 28.46 28.58
CA SER A 431 -80.79 27.94 28.37
C SER A 431 -81.18 27.24 27.05
N ASP A 432 -81.27 25.92 27.18
CA ASP A 432 -82.33 24.96 26.81
C ASP A 432 -83.31 25.15 25.62
N SER A 433 -83.70 23.99 25.08
CA SER A 433 -84.95 23.63 24.37
C SER A 433 -85.04 23.63 22.82
N THR A 434 -85.16 22.40 22.32
CA THR A 434 -86.11 21.85 21.30
C THR A 434 -86.33 22.45 19.90
N LYS A 435 -86.12 21.54 18.93
CA LYS A 435 -86.92 21.20 17.72
C LYS A 435 -87.27 22.24 16.64
N ALA A 436 -86.78 21.87 15.44
CA ALA A 436 -87.49 21.74 14.16
C ALA A 436 -87.64 22.93 13.19
N ALA A 437 -87.23 22.61 11.95
CA ALA A 437 -87.76 22.99 10.64
C ALA A 437 -87.25 24.24 9.90
N SER A 438 -86.92 23.95 8.62
CA SER A 438 -87.04 24.75 7.39
C SER A 438 -85.86 25.59 6.85
N ALA A 439 -85.38 25.09 5.70
CA ALA A 439 -85.08 25.76 4.44
C ALA A 439 -83.97 26.82 4.30
N GLU A 440 -82.96 26.40 3.50
CA GLU A 440 -82.21 27.14 2.48
C GLU A 440 -81.29 28.30 2.88
N THR A 441 -79.97 28.10 2.77
CA THR A 441 -79.15 28.80 1.75
C THR A 441 -77.79 28.14 1.55
N ALA A 442 -77.25 28.36 0.36
CA ALA A 442 -76.13 27.69 -0.28
C ALA A 442 -74.73 28.07 0.25
N GLY A 443 -73.78 27.17 -0.02
CA GLY A 443 -72.40 27.51 -0.34
C GLY A 443 -71.40 27.50 0.82
N LYS A 444 -70.62 26.40 0.90
CA LYS A 444 -69.20 26.29 1.33
C LYS A 444 -68.98 24.92 1.98
N THR A 445 -68.70 23.90 1.18
CA THR A 445 -68.32 22.58 1.72
C THR A 445 -67.32 21.82 0.84
N SER A 446 -66.85 22.42 -0.27
CA SER A 446 -65.88 21.78 -1.18
C SER A 446 -64.43 22.22 -0.99
N SER A 447 -64.15 23.42 -0.45
CA SER A 447 -62.75 23.87 -0.28
C SER A 447 -62.03 23.21 0.90
N ALA A 448 -62.73 22.96 2.01
CA ALA A 448 -62.15 22.41 3.22
C ALA A 448 -61.69 20.94 3.06
N ILE A 449 -62.39 20.13 2.26
CA ILE A 449 -62.05 18.72 2.02
C ILE A 449 -60.88 18.60 1.02
N LEU A 450 -60.82 19.49 0.01
CA LEU A 450 -59.72 19.54 -0.97
C LEU A 450 -58.42 20.09 -0.36
N GLU A 451 -58.52 21.02 0.60
CA GLU A 451 -57.37 21.48 1.39
C GLU A 451 -56.81 20.37 2.29
N ASP A 452 -57.67 19.58 2.94
CA ASP A 452 -57.28 18.45 3.79
C ASP A 452 -56.59 17.31 3.01
N GLU A 453 -57.01 17.05 1.77
CA GLU A 453 -56.39 16.07 0.88
C GLU A 453 -55.02 16.55 0.34
N SER A 454 -54.88 17.85 0.07
CA SER A 454 -53.61 18.48 -0.31
C SER A 454 -52.60 18.50 0.85
N ARG A 455 -53.08 18.71 2.09
CA ARG A 455 -52.31 18.62 3.33
C ARG A 455 -51.87 17.20 3.63
N ARG A 456 -52.75 16.21 3.51
CA ARG A 456 -52.40 14.77 3.61
C ARG A 456 -51.33 14.37 2.58
N LYS A 457 -51.41 14.89 1.36
CA LYS A 457 -50.41 14.62 0.32
C LYS A 457 -49.05 15.27 0.64
N ALA A 458 -49.04 16.48 1.21
CA ALA A 458 -47.84 17.13 1.70
C ALA A 458 -47.21 16.35 2.88
N LEU A 459 -48.03 15.88 3.83
CA LEU A 459 -47.59 15.06 4.97
C LEU A 459 -46.99 13.72 4.50
N ARG A 460 -47.63 13.06 3.53
CA ARG A 460 -47.16 11.81 2.94
C ARG A 460 -45.84 12.00 2.17
N ASN A 461 -45.69 13.14 1.48
CA ASN A 461 -44.43 13.52 0.84
C ASN A 461 -43.33 13.84 1.87
N LYS A 462 -43.68 14.45 3.02
CA LYS A 462 -42.76 14.68 4.14
C LYS A 462 -42.34 13.37 4.82
N ILE A 463 -43.26 12.42 5.06
CA ILE A 463 -42.94 11.07 5.57
C ILE A 463 -42.07 10.29 4.59
N LEU A 464 -42.34 10.40 3.27
CA LEU A 464 -41.49 9.82 2.24
C LEU A 464 -40.10 10.49 2.18
N ALA A 465 -40.01 11.80 2.46
CA ALA A 465 -38.74 12.50 2.59
C ALA A 465 -37.99 12.02 3.85
N ILE A 466 -38.65 11.85 4.98
CA ILE A 466 -38.08 11.30 6.22
C ILE A 466 -37.64 9.85 6.04
N ALA A 467 -38.41 9.01 5.33
CA ALA A 467 -38.03 7.63 5.02
C ALA A 467 -36.86 7.55 4.03
N LYS A 468 -36.74 8.52 3.10
CA LYS A 468 -35.56 8.68 2.24
C LYS A 468 -34.36 9.19 3.03
N VAL A 469 -34.56 10.09 3.99
CA VAL A 469 -33.53 10.61 4.91
C VAL A 469 -33.06 9.50 5.86
N SER A 470 -33.93 8.63 6.35
CA SER A 470 -33.57 7.45 7.16
C SER A 470 -32.75 6.42 6.36
N ARG A 471 -33.13 6.17 5.10
CA ARG A 471 -32.31 5.37 4.16
C ARG A 471 -30.98 6.06 3.81
N MET A 472 -30.98 7.38 3.73
CA MET A 472 -29.77 8.18 3.57
C MET A 472 -28.91 8.13 4.84
N PHE A 473 -29.48 8.05 6.04
CA PHE A 473 -28.77 7.87 7.31
C PHE A 473 -28.14 6.49 7.46
N SER A 474 -28.76 5.42 6.95
CA SER A 474 -28.12 4.10 6.90
C SER A 474 -26.96 4.08 5.90
N VAL A 475 -27.14 4.71 4.72
CA VAL A 475 -26.05 4.90 3.74
C VAL A 475 -24.95 5.81 4.31
N LEU A 476 -25.29 6.87 5.05
CA LEU A 476 -24.34 7.74 5.74
C LEU A 476 -23.52 6.99 6.78
N ARG A 477 -24.10 6.02 7.49
CA ARG A 477 -23.36 5.22 8.47
C ARG A 477 -22.39 4.28 7.75
N GLU A 478 -22.83 3.61 6.69
CA GLU A 478 -21.95 2.78 5.85
C GLU A 478 -20.84 3.60 5.17
N GLU A 479 -21.15 4.79 4.64
CA GLU A 479 -20.17 5.67 4.01
C GLU A 479 -19.27 6.36 5.05
N SER A 480 -19.76 6.69 6.25
CA SER A 480 -18.93 7.19 7.36
C SER A 480 -17.95 6.13 7.83
N ASP A 481 -18.36 4.86 7.92
CA ASP A 481 -17.48 3.75 8.29
C ASP A 481 -16.42 3.50 7.19
N LYS A 482 -16.78 3.64 5.91
CA LYS A 482 -15.81 3.63 4.79
C LYS A 482 -14.87 4.82 4.82
N VAL A 483 -15.36 6.02 5.15
CA VAL A 483 -14.52 7.21 5.31
C VAL A 483 -13.58 7.06 6.50
N GLU A 484 -14.04 6.49 7.62
CA GLU A 484 -13.18 6.18 8.78
C GLU A 484 -12.12 5.13 8.40
N TYR A 485 -12.50 4.09 7.67
CA TYR A 485 -11.59 3.09 7.13
C TYR A 485 -10.55 3.70 6.17
N LEU A 486 -10.97 4.54 5.22
CA LEU A 486 -10.06 5.26 4.31
C LEU A 486 -9.17 6.26 5.06
N LYS A 487 -9.69 6.91 6.11
CA LYS A 487 -8.88 7.76 7.00
C LYS A 487 -7.85 6.93 7.76
N THR A 488 -8.16 5.70 8.16
CA THR A 488 -7.19 4.79 8.80
C THR A 488 -6.16 4.24 7.80
N MET A 489 -6.53 3.97 6.54
CA MET A 489 -5.59 3.58 5.48
C MET A 489 -4.67 4.73 5.07
N ASN A 490 -5.15 5.98 5.12
CA ASN A 490 -4.34 7.18 4.87
C ASN A 490 -3.65 7.71 6.14
N ALA A 491 -3.85 7.08 7.30
CA ALA A 491 -3.19 7.48 8.54
C ALA A 491 -1.77 6.91 8.60
N GLY A 492 -0.86 7.54 7.86
CA GLY A 492 0.40 7.90 8.52
C GLY A 492 -0.02 8.77 9.71
N ILE A 493 0.11 8.25 10.93
CA ILE A 493 -0.51 8.83 12.12
C ILE A 493 -0.01 10.27 12.32
N LEU A 494 -0.84 11.25 11.96
CA LEU A 494 -0.76 12.58 12.54
C LEU A 494 -1.42 12.49 13.92
N PRO A 495 -0.66 12.51 15.03
CA PRO A 495 -1.23 12.31 16.34
C PRO A 495 -2.28 13.39 16.62
N ARG A 496 -3.41 12.99 17.20
CA ARG A 496 -4.41 13.93 17.74
C ARG A 496 -3.70 14.83 18.76
N GLY A 497 -3.44 16.08 18.34
CA GLY A 497 -2.73 17.07 19.16
C GLY A 497 -1.55 17.76 18.48
N ALA A 498 -1.10 17.29 17.30
CA ALA A 498 0.02 17.91 16.57
C ALA A 498 -0.26 19.35 16.12
N LEU A 499 -1.53 19.68 15.80
CA LEU A 499 -1.94 21.05 15.45
C LEU A 499 -2.27 21.93 16.67
N SER A 500 -2.40 21.36 17.87
CA SER A 500 -2.80 22.10 19.08
C SER A 500 -1.63 22.58 19.95
N ARG A 501 -0.38 22.17 19.67
CA ARG A 501 0.79 22.51 20.51
C ARG A 501 1.75 23.54 19.91
N GLY A 502 1.43 24.14 18.76
CA GLY A 502 2.32 25.10 18.10
C GLY A 502 3.72 24.51 17.85
N SER A 503 4.70 25.39 17.61
CA SER A 503 6.09 25.01 17.30
C SER A 503 6.84 24.26 18.41
N GLU A 504 6.27 24.14 19.61
CA GLU A 504 6.90 23.51 20.78
C GLU A 504 6.46 22.05 21.02
N GLY A 505 5.52 21.52 20.24
CA GLY A 505 5.12 20.11 20.28
C GLY A 505 6.08 19.13 19.59
N LEU A 506 7.22 19.61 19.09
CA LEU A 506 8.15 18.91 18.17
C LEU A 506 9.39 18.29 18.82
N ASN A 507 9.51 18.32 20.15
CA ASN A 507 10.63 17.70 20.86
C ASN A 507 10.18 16.44 21.61
N GLU A 508 9.96 15.35 20.87
CA GLU A 508 10.17 14.00 21.40
C GLU A 508 11.48 13.46 20.83
N THR A 509 12.36 13.06 21.73
CA THR A 509 13.81 12.85 21.58
C THR A 509 14.21 11.61 20.79
N LEU A 510 13.38 11.12 19.86
CA LEU A 510 13.72 10.01 18.94
C LEU A 510 14.09 10.56 17.56
N SER A 511 15.10 9.98 16.91
CA SER A 511 15.37 10.26 15.51
C SER A 511 14.14 9.86 14.66
N THR A 512 13.87 10.59 13.58
CA THR A 512 12.72 10.30 12.70
C THR A 512 12.74 8.85 12.18
N PHE A 513 13.94 8.30 11.97
CA PHE A 513 14.17 6.91 11.62
C PHE A 513 13.64 5.93 12.67
N GLU A 514 14.02 6.08 13.95
CA GLU A 514 13.57 5.14 15.00
C GLU A 514 12.06 5.20 15.22
N LYS A 515 11.47 6.39 15.08
CA LYS A 515 10.02 6.54 15.15
C LYS A 515 9.33 5.77 14.03
N ALA A 516 9.76 5.94 12.78
CA ALA A 516 9.22 5.22 11.63
C ALA A 516 9.41 3.70 11.78
N ARG A 517 10.60 3.25 12.19
CA ARG A 517 10.89 1.84 12.46
C ARG A 517 9.96 1.23 13.51
N LYS A 518 9.67 1.96 14.58
CA LYS A 518 8.77 1.49 15.64
C LYS A 518 7.32 1.38 15.17
N GLU A 519 6.86 2.33 14.36
CA GLU A 519 5.51 2.32 13.78
C GLU A 519 5.33 1.16 12.78
N ASP A 520 6.41 0.76 12.12
CA ASP A 520 6.41 -0.27 11.09
C ASP A 520 6.72 -1.70 11.61
N LEU A 521 7.08 -1.85 12.88
CA LEU A 521 7.51 -3.13 13.47
C LEU A 521 6.49 -4.27 13.31
N ILE A 522 5.20 -3.96 13.18
CA ILE A 522 4.14 -4.96 12.93
C ILE A 522 4.28 -5.56 11.53
N ASN A 523 4.67 -4.75 10.54
CA ASN A 523 4.83 -5.18 9.15
C ASN A 523 6.16 -5.92 8.93
N GLU A 524 7.09 -5.86 9.88
CA GLU A 524 8.33 -6.63 9.87
C GLU A 524 8.15 -8.09 10.33
N LYS A 525 6.97 -8.42 10.87
CA LYS A 525 6.61 -9.78 11.32
C LYS A 525 6.16 -10.66 10.16
N LEU A 526 6.35 -11.97 10.33
CA LEU A 526 5.67 -12.96 9.51
C LEU A 526 4.14 -12.75 9.65
N PRO A 527 3.42 -12.51 8.55
CA PRO A 527 1.97 -12.35 8.61
C PRO A 527 1.28 -13.62 9.11
N PRO A 528 0.07 -13.51 9.71
CA PRO A 528 -0.77 -14.67 10.04
C PRO A 528 -0.97 -15.56 8.82
N SER A 529 -1.17 -16.87 9.02
CA SER A 529 -1.32 -17.80 7.90
C SER A 529 -2.48 -17.40 6.98
N LEU A 530 -2.39 -17.71 5.68
CA LEU A 530 -3.46 -17.35 4.73
C LEU A 530 -4.82 -17.90 5.14
N SER A 531 -4.86 -19.09 5.74
CA SER A 531 -6.08 -19.68 6.30
C SER A 531 -6.62 -18.89 7.50
N ASP A 532 -5.75 -18.35 8.36
CA ASP A 532 -6.17 -17.55 9.51
C ASP A 532 -6.77 -16.22 9.02
N VAL A 533 -6.13 -15.58 8.03
CA VAL A 533 -6.63 -14.35 7.40
C VAL A 533 -7.99 -14.58 6.76
N GLU A 534 -8.19 -15.70 6.07
CA GLU A 534 -9.47 -16.06 5.46
C GLU A 534 -10.57 -16.29 6.52
N GLN A 535 -10.25 -17.00 7.61
CA GLN A 535 -11.17 -17.18 8.74
C GLN A 535 -11.53 -15.87 9.43
N GLU A 536 -10.57 -14.95 9.62
CA GLU A 536 -10.83 -13.63 10.18
C GLU A 536 -11.72 -12.78 9.28
N LYS A 537 -11.51 -12.81 7.95
CA LYS A 537 -12.40 -12.16 6.99
C LYS A 537 -13.81 -12.70 7.09
N ILE A 538 -13.99 -14.01 7.16
CA ILE A 538 -15.32 -14.64 7.34
C ILE A 538 -15.97 -14.14 8.64
N LYS A 539 -15.25 -14.18 9.76
CA LYS A 539 -15.75 -13.67 11.06
C LYS A 539 -16.14 -12.19 11.01
N TYR A 540 -15.37 -11.36 10.30
CA TYR A 540 -15.67 -9.95 10.12
C TYR A 540 -16.96 -9.74 9.33
N TYR A 541 -17.13 -10.42 8.19
CA TYR A 541 -18.37 -10.34 7.40
C TYR A 541 -19.58 -10.88 8.17
N GLU A 542 -19.43 -11.97 8.92
CA GLU A 542 -20.49 -12.45 9.81
C GLU A 542 -20.89 -11.42 10.86
N LYS A 543 -19.92 -10.68 11.43
CA LYS A 543 -20.19 -9.61 12.40
C LYS A 543 -20.90 -8.42 11.76
N ILE A 544 -20.54 -8.05 10.54
CA ILE A 544 -21.24 -7.01 9.77
C ILE A 544 -22.67 -7.45 9.48
N LEU A 545 -22.86 -8.68 8.97
CA LEU A 545 -24.18 -9.21 8.64
C LEU A 545 -25.08 -9.24 9.89
N LYS A 546 -24.57 -9.70 11.04
CA LYS A 546 -25.32 -9.68 12.31
C LYS A 546 -25.72 -8.26 12.74
N ARG A 547 -24.84 -7.27 12.56
CA ARG A 547 -25.13 -5.85 12.85
C ARG A 547 -26.16 -5.26 11.88
N ALA A 548 -26.08 -5.62 10.60
CA ALA A 548 -27.04 -5.17 9.57
C ALA A 548 -28.44 -5.80 9.77
N GLU A 549 -28.51 -7.02 10.30
CA GLU A 549 -29.75 -7.71 10.65
C GLU A 549 -30.39 -7.23 11.96
N GLY A 550 -29.78 -6.28 12.67
CA GLY A 550 -30.35 -5.69 13.89
C GLY A 550 -30.45 -6.65 15.08
N LYS A 551 -29.48 -7.57 15.23
CA LYS A 551 -29.32 -8.40 16.44
C LYS A 551 -28.16 -7.95 17.32
#